data_AF-A0A016SY60-F1
#
_entry.id   AF-A0A016SY60-F1
#
_cell.length_a   1.000
_cell.length_b   1.000
_cell.length_c   1.000
_cell.angle_alpha   90.00
_cell.angle_beta   90.00
_cell.angle_gamma   90.00
#
_symmetry.space_group_name_H-M   'P 1'
#
loop_
_entity.id
_entity.type
_entity.pdbx_description
1 polymer ?
#
loop_
_entity_poly.entity_id
_entity_poly.type
_entity_poly.pdbx_seq_one_letter_code
_entity_poly.pdbx_strand_id
1 'polypeptide(L)'
;MRVSFALQAQWFGNLVTLNWWDDTWLNEGFTTYFEKTKLVDNADGDLELHKDLFVHGNDASMRKDSLAASRPLSSIVDIATEIPEAFDKISYGKGGSILAMMRDVVGEQNFRKAIINYLKKFSFKTASTEDMWKAFDETIDHVKGPTGAKLNMLDFGNQWSKQMGFPLVTIESFNSSAVKLTQERYMLYPSALPLKKYRSPIYRYKWDIPLWYEKKGKLHQVWLTRDEPLYLEVDQAVPINVNVDRRGYFRQNYDTAGWQKIIVQFKNDHEVYSGWTRHGVISDAFAAALIDRLDYLTLFELLSYLPKEKVLLYINMT
;
A
#
# COMPACT_ATOMS: atom_id res chain seq x y z
N MET A 1 -6.23 13.86 17.80
CA MET A 1 -5.69 12.51 17.51
C MET A 1 -6.35 11.43 18.39
N ARG A 2 -6.14 11.36 19.72
CA ARG A 2 -6.75 10.30 20.57
C ARG A 2 -8.30 10.22 20.62
N VAL A 3 -9.00 11.34 20.42
CA VAL A 3 -10.48 11.35 20.40
C VAL A 3 -11.05 10.69 19.13
N SER A 4 -10.40 10.91 17.98
CA SER A 4 -10.75 10.25 16.71
C SER A 4 -10.68 8.74 16.86
N PHE A 5 -9.56 8.26 17.39
CA PHE A 5 -9.29 6.86 17.64
C PHE A 5 -10.40 6.22 18.52
N ALA A 6 -10.73 6.84 19.65
CA ALA A 6 -11.75 6.33 20.57
C ALA A 6 -13.19 6.35 19.97
N LEU A 7 -13.49 7.30 19.07
CA LEU A 7 -14.77 7.34 18.36
C LEU A 7 -14.88 6.21 17.34
N GLN A 8 -13.83 5.96 16.57
CA GLN A 8 -13.81 4.89 15.56
C GLN A 8 -13.90 3.50 16.20
N ALA A 9 -13.27 3.31 17.36
CA ALA A 9 -13.37 2.10 18.16
C ALA A 9 -14.81 1.75 18.58
N GLN A 10 -15.74 2.73 18.60
CA GLN A 10 -17.16 2.45 18.86
C GLN A 10 -17.79 1.55 17.79
N TRP A 11 -17.36 1.69 16.53
CA TRP A 11 -17.83 0.84 15.43
C TRP A 11 -16.91 -0.37 15.20
N PHE A 12 -15.60 -0.14 15.14
CA PHE A 12 -14.58 -1.15 14.86
C PHE A 12 -13.84 -1.54 16.14
N GLY A 13 -14.44 -2.46 16.89
CA GLY A 13 -13.96 -2.95 18.18
C GLY A 13 -15.07 -3.21 19.17
N ASN A 14 -15.97 -2.23 19.36
CA ASN A 14 -17.12 -2.36 20.25
C ASN A 14 -18.35 -2.95 19.55
N LEU A 15 -18.84 -2.30 18.47
CA LEU A 15 -20.03 -2.77 17.75
C LEU A 15 -19.78 -4.08 16.99
N VAL A 16 -18.64 -4.14 16.29
CA VAL A 16 -18.13 -5.37 15.67
C VAL A 16 -16.77 -5.64 16.27
N THR A 17 -16.62 -6.79 16.92
CA THR A 17 -15.35 -7.19 17.55
C THR A 17 -14.66 -8.23 16.67
N LEU A 18 -13.34 -8.24 16.61
CA LEU A 18 -12.58 -9.35 16.00
C LEU A 18 -12.96 -10.69 16.66
N ASN A 19 -12.98 -11.76 15.88
CA ASN A 19 -13.25 -13.10 16.41
C ASN A 19 -12.12 -13.64 17.31
N TRP A 20 -10.87 -13.36 16.94
CA TRP A 20 -9.69 -13.69 17.73
C TRP A 20 -8.57 -12.71 17.41
N TRP A 21 -7.56 -12.62 18.30
CA TRP A 21 -6.45 -11.66 18.22
C TRP A 21 -5.63 -11.73 16.92
N ASP A 22 -5.76 -12.83 16.18
CA ASP A 22 -5.25 -13.00 14.82
C ASP A 22 -5.63 -11.83 13.90
N ASP A 23 -6.85 -11.31 14.07
CA ASP A 23 -7.45 -10.28 13.23
C ASP A 23 -7.50 -8.90 13.91
N THR A 24 -6.57 -8.62 14.83
CA THR A 24 -6.47 -7.32 15.55
C THR A 24 -6.51 -6.10 14.61
N TRP A 25 -6.01 -6.26 13.38
CA TRP A 25 -6.02 -5.20 12.37
C TRP A 25 -7.43 -4.75 11.94
N LEU A 26 -8.48 -5.56 12.12
CA LEU A 26 -9.87 -5.15 11.84
C LEU A 26 -10.33 -3.99 12.72
N ASN A 27 -9.74 -3.84 13.91
CA ASN A 27 -10.00 -2.67 14.73
C ASN A 27 -9.00 -1.57 14.39
N GLU A 28 -7.72 -1.88 14.50
CA GLU A 28 -6.64 -0.89 14.48
C GLU A 28 -6.41 -0.30 13.08
N GLY A 29 -6.56 -1.12 12.03
CA GLY A 29 -6.41 -0.71 10.64
C GLY A 29 -7.54 0.21 10.19
N PHE A 30 -8.79 -0.09 10.53
CA PHE A 30 -9.94 0.78 10.23
C PHE A 30 -9.85 2.11 10.96
N THR A 31 -9.49 2.06 12.24
CA THR A 31 -9.27 3.26 13.05
C THR A 31 -8.19 4.15 12.43
N THR A 32 -7.04 3.56 12.09
CA THR A 32 -5.96 4.25 11.39
C THR A 32 -6.39 4.81 10.03
N TYR A 33 -7.14 4.05 9.25
CA TYR A 33 -7.68 4.49 7.95
C TYR A 33 -8.57 5.72 8.11
N PHE A 34 -9.58 5.68 8.98
CA PHE A 34 -10.51 6.78 9.15
C PHE A 34 -9.88 8.01 9.79
N GLU A 35 -8.93 7.82 10.71
CA GLU A 35 -8.19 8.93 11.34
C GLU A 35 -7.43 9.73 10.28
N LYS A 36 -6.79 9.02 9.34
CA LYS A 36 -5.96 9.63 8.30
C LYS A 36 -6.73 10.13 7.08
N THR A 37 -7.94 9.62 6.84
CA THR A 37 -8.68 9.92 5.60
C THR A 37 -9.92 10.77 5.77
N LYS A 38 -10.52 10.89 6.97
CA LYS A 38 -11.87 11.49 7.10
C LYS A 38 -12.09 12.47 8.25
N LEU A 39 -11.37 12.40 9.36
CA LEU A 39 -11.76 13.19 10.55
C LEU A 39 -11.16 14.59 10.65
N VAL A 40 -10.17 14.94 9.83
CA VAL A 40 -9.64 16.31 9.80
C VAL A 40 -10.35 17.17 8.72
N ASP A 41 -11.14 16.55 7.81
CA ASP A 41 -11.73 17.24 6.64
C ASP A 41 -12.90 18.14 7.05
N ASN A 42 -13.55 17.80 8.16
CA ASN A 42 -14.76 18.45 8.64
C ASN A 42 -14.56 19.30 9.90
N ALA A 43 -13.34 19.33 10.46
CA ALA A 43 -13.08 19.94 11.77
C ALA A 43 -12.30 21.27 11.69
N ASP A 44 -11.43 21.45 10.69
CA ASP A 44 -10.73 22.73 10.45
C ASP A 44 -10.10 22.68 9.03
N GLY A 45 -10.61 23.51 8.12
CA GLY A 45 -10.34 23.44 6.67
C GLY A 45 -8.93 23.80 6.19
N ASP A 46 -7.94 23.85 7.08
CA ASP A 46 -6.58 24.38 6.80
C ASP A 46 -5.44 23.45 7.26
N LEU A 47 -5.74 22.28 7.84
CA LEU A 47 -4.70 21.35 8.31
C LEU A 47 -4.31 20.34 7.23
N GLU A 48 -3.34 20.66 6.37
CA GLU A 48 -2.72 19.69 5.42
C GLU A 48 -2.13 18.41 6.07
N LEU A 49 -2.13 18.30 7.41
CA LEU A 49 -1.76 17.13 8.23
C LEU A 49 -2.34 15.79 7.76
N HIS A 50 -3.51 15.82 7.10
CA HIS A 50 -4.22 14.66 6.54
C HIS A 50 -3.32 13.65 5.85
N LYS A 51 -2.51 14.16 4.92
CA LYS A 51 -1.87 13.33 3.91
C LYS A 51 -0.45 12.96 4.36
N ASP A 52 0.20 13.84 5.14
CA ASP A 52 1.51 13.58 5.76
C ASP A 52 1.44 12.37 6.69
N LEU A 53 0.43 12.31 7.57
CA LEU A 53 0.27 11.21 8.53
C LEU A 53 0.02 9.86 7.85
N PHE A 54 -0.65 9.87 6.68
CA PHE A 54 -0.87 8.66 5.92
C PHE A 54 0.44 8.09 5.36
N VAL A 55 1.25 8.94 4.76
CA VAL A 55 2.53 8.56 4.17
C VAL A 55 3.58 8.15 5.20
N HIS A 56 3.66 8.83 6.35
CA HIS A 56 4.55 8.40 7.43
C HIS A 56 4.20 7.03 8.00
N GLY A 57 2.90 6.76 8.18
CA GLY A 57 2.47 5.46 8.66
C GLY A 57 2.76 4.34 7.66
N ASN A 58 2.64 4.63 6.36
CA ASN A 58 2.95 3.71 5.28
C ASN A 58 4.45 3.36 5.25
N ASP A 59 5.35 4.35 5.29
CA ASP A 59 6.79 4.09 5.29
C ASP A 59 7.25 3.34 6.55
N ALA A 60 6.71 3.71 7.72
CA ALA A 60 7.04 3.03 8.97
C ALA A 60 6.56 1.57 8.99
N SER A 61 5.38 1.27 8.42
CA SER A 61 4.89 -0.11 8.30
C SER A 61 5.66 -0.88 7.25
N MET A 62 5.97 -0.29 6.08
CA MET A 62 6.78 -0.93 5.05
C MET A 62 8.19 -1.30 5.55
N ARG A 63 8.83 -0.44 6.35
CA ARG A 63 10.13 -0.79 6.97
C ARG A 63 10.03 -2.03 7.85
N LYS A 64 9.04 -2.07 8.75
CA LYS A 64 8.82 -3.25 9.61
C LYS A 64 8.48 -4.48 8.76
N ASP A 65 7.67 -4.30 7.73
CA ASP A 65 7.16 -5.38 6.88
C ASP A 65 8.21 -5.94 5.89
N SER A 66 9.30 -5.20 5.65
CA SER A 66 10.44 -5.64 4.86
C SER A 66 11.37 -6.61 5.58
N LEU A 67 11.22 -6.77 6.90
CA LEU A 67 12.07 -7.64 7.71
C LEU A 67 11.55 -9.09 7.68
N ALA A 68 12.45 -10.05 7.79
CA ALA A 68 12.08 -11.46 7.92
C ALA A 68 11.28 -11.75 9.21
N ALA A 69 11.46 -10.92 10.24
CA ALA A 69 10.70 -10.96 11.49
C ALA A 69 9.31 -10.31 11.40
N SER A 70 8.87 -9.89 10.21
CA SER A 70 7.50 -9.42 10.00
C SER A 70 6.47 -10.55 10.23
N ARG A 71 5.19 -10.18 10.22
CA ARG A 71 4.04 -11.07 10.30
C ARG A 71 2.98 -10.68 9.27
N PRO A 72 2.12 -11.61 8.85
CA PRO A 72 0.92 -11.28 8.09
C PRO A 72 0.02 -10.30 8.86
N LEU A 73 -0.85 -9.60 8.14
CA LEU A 73 -1.80 -8.68 8.76
C LEU A 73 -2.80 -9.43 9.65
N SER A 74 -3.31 -10.56 9.14
CA SER A 74 -3.97 -11.62 9.91
C SER A 74 -2.93 -12.63 10.38
N SER A 75 -2.36 -12.40 11.56
CA SER A 75 -1.26 -13.22 12.10
C SER A 75 -1.78 -14.41 12.91
N ILE A 76 -0.92 -15.40 13.15
CA ILE A 76 -1.24 -16.54 14.02
C ILE A 76 -0.81 -16.19 15.45
N VAL A 77 -1.78 -16.08 16.36
CA VAL A 77 -1.59 -15.86 17.79
C VAL A 77 -1.96 -17.12 18.56
N ASP A 78 -0.93 -17.89 18.95
CA ASP A 78 -1.08 -19.20 19.58
C ASP A 78 -1.16 -19.09 21.12
N ILE A 79 -0.44 -18.13 21.70
CA ILE A 79 -0.36 -17.95 23.16
C ILE A 79 -0.57 -16.50 23.59
N ALA A 80 -1.07 -16.30 24.82
CA ALA A 80 -1.45 -14.99 25.33
C ALA A 80 -0.30 -13.95 25.32
N THR A 81 0.96 -14.40 25.44
CA THR A 81 2.12 -13.50 25.42
C THR A 81 2.42 -12.93 24.03
N GLU A 82 1.88 -13.51 22.96
CA GLU A 82 2.01 -12.99 21.60
C GLU A 82 0.98 -11.87 21.29
N ILE A 83 -0.09 -11.74 22.09
CA ILE A 83 -1.16 -10.76 21.86
C ILE A 83 -0.61 -9.31 21.75
N PRO A 84 0.27 -8.83 22.64
CA PRO A 84 0.82 -7.48 22.52
C PRO A 84 1.60 -7.25 21.22
N GLU A 85 2.17 -8.29 20.61
CA GLU A 85 2.92 -8.18 19.35
C GLU A 85 2.02 -7.87 18.15
N ALA A 86 0.72 -8.20 18.24
CA ALA A 86 -0.27 -7.84 17.24
C ALA A 86 -0.60 -6.33 17.23
N PHE A 87 -0.28 -5.60 18.30
CA PHE A 87 -0.49 -4.14 18.40
C PHE A 87 0.74 -3.37 17.90
N ASP A 88 1.01 -3.48 16.61
CA ASP A 88 2.22 -2.91 16.00
C ASP A 88 1.96 -2.16 14.68
N LYS A 89 3.02 -1.60 14.10
CA LYS A 89 2.94 -0.88 12.81
C LYS A 89 2.30 -1.68 11.67
N ILE A 90 2.23 -3.02 11.73
CA ILE A 90 1.54 -3.84 10.72
C ILE A 90 0.02 -3.69 10.88
N SER A 91 -0.54 -3.94 12.08
CA SER A 91 -2.00 -3.80 12.29
C SER A 91 -2.52 -2.41 11.99
N TYR A 92 -1.76 -1.38 12.38
CA TYR A 92 -2.15 0.02 12.18
C TYR A 92 -1.80 0.51 10.76
N GLY A 93 -0.51 0.58 10.44
CA GLY A 93 0.00 1.22 9.23
C GLY A 93 -0.30 0.42 7.96
N LYS A 94 0.02 -0.89 7.93
CA LYS A 94 -0.31 -1.76 6.79
C LYS A 94 -1.82 -1.91 6.67
N GLY A 95 -2.53 -2.18 7.78
CA GLY A 95 -4.00 -2.29 7.79
C GLY A 95 -4.69 -1.08 7.18
N GLY A 96 -4.36 0.13 7.64
CA GLY A 96 -4.92 1.36 7.09
C GLY A 96 -4.55 1.61 5.62
N SER A 97 -3.32 1.24 5.21
CA SER A 97 -2.86 1.40 3.83
C SER A 97 -3.56 0.45 2.87
N ILE A 98 -3.77 -0.81 3.27
CA ILE A 98 -4.55 -1.77 2.49
C ILE A 98 -5.99 -1.30 2.35
N LEU A 99 -6.63 -0.80 3.41
CA LEU A 99 -7.99 -0.27 3.32
C LEU A 99 -8.10 0.92 2.34
N ALA A 100 -7.13 1.83 2.33
CA ALA A 100 -7.11 2.93 1.37
C ALA A 100 -6.91 2.46 -0.08
N MET A 101 -5.97 1.54 -0.29
CA MET A 101 -5.74 0.91 -1.60
C MET A 101 -7.01 0.21 -2.09
N MET A 102 -7.72 -0.51 -1.21
CA MET A 102 -8.98 -1.18 -1.53
C MET A 102 -10.07 -0.17 -1.88
N ARG A 103 -10.19 0.94 -1.14
CA ARG A 103 -11.13 2.04 -1.48
C ARG A 103 -10.85 2.59 -2.87
N ASP A 104 -9.59 2.80 -3.22
CA ASP A 104 -9.21 3.34 -4.53
C ASP A 104 -9.43 2.33 -5.67
N VAL A 105 -9.36 1.03 -5.40
CA VAL A 105 -9.72 -0.03 -6.36
C VAL A 105 -11.23 -0.13 -6.59
N VAL A 106 -12.02 -0.19 -5.52
CA VAL A 106 -13.47 -0.45 -5.64
C VAL A 106 -14.29 0.83 -5.85
N GLY A 107 -13.70 1.99 -5.55
CA GLY A 107 -14.35 3.30 -5.53
C GLY A 107 -15.04 3.61 -4.20
N GLU A 108 -15.10 4.90 -3.84
CA GLU A 108 -15.59 5.35 -2.54
C GLU A 108 -17.04 4.90 -2.22
N GLN A 109 -17.92 4.89 -3.22
CA GLN A 109 -19.32 4.50 -3.04
C GLN A 109 -19.44 3.01 -2.69
N ASN A 110 -18.78 2.13 -3.47
CA ASN A 110 -18.75 0.70 -3.21
C ASN A 110 -18.08 0.40 -1.86
N PHE A 111 -16.96 1.05 -1.56
CA PHE A 111 -16.25 0.89 -0.29
C PHE A 111 -17.12 1.26 0.91
N ARG A 112 -17.80 2.41 0.85
CA ARG A 112 -18.73 2.85 1.90
C ARG A 112 -19.90 1.88 2.06
N LYS A 113 -20.51 1.44 0.96
CA LYS A 113 -21.61 0.46 0.96
C LYS A 113 -21.17 -0.85 1.62
N ALA A 114 -19.98 -1.33 1.28
CA ALA A 114 -19.39 -2.55 1.83
C ALA A 114 -19.13 -2.45 3.34
N ILE A 115 -18.56 -1.34 3.81
CA ILE A 115 -18.35 -1.11 5.25
C ILE A 115 -19.67 -1.08 6.01
N ILE A 116 -20.68 -0.36 5.48
CA ILE A 116 -22.00 -0.29 6.12
C ILE A 116 -22.64 -1.68 6.18
N ASN A 117 -22.52 -2.48 5.11
CA ASN A 117 -23.03 -3.85 5.08
C ASN A 117 -22.34 -4.73 6.14
N TYR A 118 -21.01 -4.68 6.19
CA TYR A 118 -20.21 -5.38 7.20
C TYR A 118 -20.64 -5.02 8.63
N LEU A 119 -20.69 -3.72 8.95
CA LEU A 119 -21.09 -3.25 10.29
C LEU A 119 -22.51 -3.69 10.66
N LYS A 120 -23.47 -3.61 9.74
CA LYS A 120 -24.85 -4.06 10.00
C LYS A 120 -24.92 -5.57 10.22
N LYS A 121 -24.21 -6.35 9.42
CA LYS A 121 -24.26 -7.82 9.43
C LYS A 121 -23.65 -8.40 10.70
N PHE A 122 -22.57 -7.79 11.18
CA PHE A 122 -21.81 -8.24 12.34
C PHE A 122 -22.04 -7.38 13.59
N SER A 123 -23.04 -6.50 13.58
CA SER A 123 -23.43 -5.70 14.73
C SER A 123 -23.71 -6.60 15.94
N PHE A 124 -23.06 -6.30 17.07
CA PHE A 124 -23.09 -7.07 18.32
C PHE A 124 -22.60 -8.52 18.19
N LYS A 125 -21.72 -8.78 17.21
CA LYS A 125 -21.12 -10.10 16.95
C LYS A 125 -19.62 -9.96 16.73
N THR A 126 -18.97 -11.11 16.64
CA THR A 126 -17.59 -11.20 16.19
C THR A 126 -17.49 -11.36 14.67
N ALA A 127 -16.36 -10.97 14.09
CA ALA A 127 -16.04 -11.17 12.69
C ALA A 127 -14.56 -11.52 12.47
N SER A 128 -14.29 -12.37 11.48
CA SER A 128 -12.93 -12.62 10.97
C SER A 128 -12.62 -11.73 9.76
N THR A 129 -11.36 -11.73 9.34
CA THR A 129 -10.93 -11.06 8.10
C THR A 129 -11.66 -11.61 6.87
N GLU A 130 -11.90 -12.91 6.80
CA GLU A 130 -12.64 -13.50 5.69
C GLU A 130 -14.10 -13.05 5.66
N ASP A 131 -14.73 -12.92 6.83
CA ASP A 131 -16.11 -12.45 6.95
C ASP A 131 -16.25 -11.03 6.42
N MET A 132 -15.27 -10.18 6.70
CA MET A 132 -15.21 -8.83 6.16
C MET A 132 -15.09 -8.84 4.64
N TRP A 133 -14.15 -9.61 4.07
CA TRP A 133 -14.01 -9.67 2.61
C TRP A 133 -15.24 -10.24 1.90
N LYS A 134 -15.88 -11.26 2.49
CA LYS A 134 -17.16 -11.79 1.98
C LYS A 134 -18.27 -10.73 2.01
N ALA A 135 -18.34 -9.93 3.08
CA ALA A 135 -19.30 -8.82 3.17
C ALA A 135 -19.04 -7.72 2.12
N PHE A 136 -17.78 -7.54 1.69
CA PHE A 136 -17.44 -6.65 0.57
C PHE A 136 -17.94 -7.24 -0.74
N ASP A 137 -17.66 -8.52 -1.03
CA ASP A 137 -18.09 -9.21 -2.26
C ASP A 137 -19.61 -9.17 -2.51
N GLU A 138 -20.40 -9.17 -1.42
CA GLU A 138 -21.85 -9.05 -1.44
C GLU A 138 -22.36 -7.69 -1.97
N THR A 139 -21.54 -6.66 -1.94
CA THR A 139 -21.97 -5.28 -2.22
C THR A 139 -21.20 -4.57 -3.31
N ILE A 140 -19.97 -5.01 -3.61
CA ILE A 140 -19.17 -4.44 -4.68
C ILE A 140 -19.77 -4.81 -6.04
N ASP A 141 -20.22 -3.79 -6.76
CA ASP A 141 -20.85 -3.93 -8.06
C ASP A 141 -19.95 -3.31 -9.15
N HIS A 142 -19.91 -3.97 -10.31
CA HIS A 142 -19.22 -3.49 -11.53
C HIS A 142 -17.72 -3.18 -11.41
N VAL A 143 -17.01 -3.75 -10.42
CA VAL A 143 -15.55 -3.64 -10.31
C VAL A 143 -14.90 -4.82 -11.01
N LYS A 144 -14.05 -4.55 -12.01
CA LYS A 144 -13.25 -5.58 -12.68
C LYS A 144 -11.98 -5.87 -11.90
N GLY A 145 -11.72 -7.15 -11.66
CA GLY A 145 -10.52 -7.64 -11.01
C GLY A 145 -9.36 -7.91 -11.99
N PRO A 146 -8.29 -8.55 -11.50
CA PRO A 146 -7.04 -8.78 -12.24
C PRO A 146 -7.20 -9.56 -13.54
N THR A 147 -8.18 -10.47 -13.60
CA THR A 147 -8.46 -11.30 -14.79
C THR A 147 -9.47 -10.66 -15.75
N GLY A 148 -9.92 -9.44 -15.48
CA GLY A 148 -11.00 -8.77 -16.21
C GLY A 148 -12.42 -9.21 -15.82
N ALA A 149 -12.55 -10.31 -15.05
CA ALA A 149 -13.81 -10.73 -14.43
C ALA A 149 -14.20 -9.84 -13.24
N LYS A 150 -15.36 -10.08 -12.61
CA LYS A 150 -15.73 -9.38 -11.36
C LYS A 150 -14.63 -9.59 -10.32
N LEU A 151 -14.23 -8.51 -9.64
CA LEU A 151 -13.26 -8.57 -8.56
C LEU A 151 -13.78 -9.48 -7.43
N ASN A 152 -12.94 -10.41 -6.99
CA ASN A 152 -13.17 -11.27 -5.82
C ASN A 152 -12.36 -10.69 -4.66
N MET A 153 -13.03 -9.96 -3.77
CA MET A 153 -12.43 -9.32 -2.61
C MET A 153 -11.89 -10.33 -1.60
N LEU A 154 -12.51 -11.50 -1.47
CA LEU A 154 -11.98 -12.55 -0.60
C LEU A 154 -10.61 -13.03 -1.07
N ASP A 155 -10.44 -13.40 -2.35
CA ASP A 155 -9.12 -13.81 -2.84
C ASP A 155 -8.13 -12.65 -2.83
N PHE A 156 -8.52 -11.49 -3.39
CA PHE A 156 -7.65 -10.33 -3.47
C PHE A 156 -7.21 -9.84 -2.08
N GLY A 157 -8.15 -9.67 -1.15
CA GLY A 157 -7.89 -9.24 0.22
C GLY A 157 -7.02 -10.23 0.99
N ASN A 158 -7.23 -11.54 0.81
CA ASN A 158 -6.40 -12.57 1.45
C ASN A 158 -4.94 -12.53 1.00
N GLN A 159 -4.65 -12.14 -0.25
CA GLN A 159 -3.27 -11.96 -0.71
C GLN A 159 -2.53 -10.90 0.11
N TRP A 160 -3.23 -9.86 0.56
CA TRP A 160 -2.65 -8.78 1.37
C TRP A 160 -2.71 -9.04 2.87
N SER A 161 -3.67 -9.84 3.34
CA SER A 161 -3.85 -10.10 4.77
C SER A 161 -3.15 -11.36 5.29
N LYS A 162 -3.11 -12.45 4.51
CA LYS A 162 -2.65 -13.78 4.97
C LYS A 162 -1.16 -14.06 4.74
N GLN A 163 -0.42 -13.12 4.15
CA GLN A 163 1.04 -13.21 4.04
C GLN A 163 1.70 -11.91 4.49
N MET A 164 2.92 -12.04 5.03
CA MET A 164 3.75 -10.91 5.41
C MET A 164 4.41 -10.27 4.19
N GLY A 165 4.95 -9.09 4.37
CA GLY A 165 5.67 -8.35 3.34
C GLY A 165 4.73 -7.69 2.32
N PHE A 166 5.37 -7.11 1.32
CA PHE A 166 4.76 -6.40 0.21
C PHE A 166 5.68 -6.49 -1.02
N PRO A 167 5.15 -6.23 -2.22
CA PRO A 167 5.94 -6.36 -3.44
C PRO A 167 6.84 -5.16 -3.72
N LEU A 168 7.97 -5.44 -4.35
CA LEU A 168 8.73 -4.54 -5.20
C LEU A 168 8.29 -4.77 -6.64
N VAL A 169 7.76 -3.72 -7.29
CA VAL A 169 7.43 -3.70 -8.70
C VAL A 169 8.62 -3.15 -9.46
N THR A 170 9.19 -3.94 -10.38
CA THR A 170 10.31 -3.50 -11.22
C THR A 170 9.81 -3.17 -12.62
N ILE A 171 10.12 -1.97 -13.10
CA ILE A 171 9.70 -1.42 -14.39
C ILE A 171 10.93 -1.31 -15.29
N GLU A 172 10.94 -2.07 -16.38
CA GLU A 172 12.05 -2.13 -17.33
C GLU A 172 11.59 -1.78 -18.74
N SER A 173 12.45 -1.14 -19.50
CA SER A 173 12.23 -0.88 -20.92
C SER A 173 12.13 -2.22 -21.67
N PHE A 174 11.03 -2.44 -22.39
CA PHE A 174 10.84 -3.67 -23.16
C PHE A 174 11.12 -3.46 -24.65
N ASN A 175 10.54 -2.40 -25.21
CA ASN A 175 10.77 -1.95 -26.58
C ASN A 175 10.51 -0.43 -26.68
N SER A 176 10.50 0.12 -27.90
CA SER A 176 10.33 1.56 -28.15
C SER A 176 8.98 2.14 -27.68
N SER A 177 7.96 1.32 -27.42
CA SER A 177 6.61 1.76 -27.08
C SER A 177 6.01 1.08 -25.85
N ALA A 178 6.77 0.26 -25.12
CA ALA A 178 6.27 -0.48 -23.97
C ALA A 178 7.33 -0.69 -22.90
N VAL A 179 6.88 -0.71 -21.64
CA VAL A 179 7.64 -1.18 -20.48
C VAL A 179 7.14 -2.55 -20.05
N LYS A 180 8.03 -3.37 -19.49
CA LYS A 180 7.71 -4.63 -18.81
C LYS A 180 7.73 -4.38 -17.31
N LEU A 181 6.68 -4.82 -16.63
CA LEU A 181 6.57 -4.76 -15.18
C LEU A 181 6.58 -6.17 -14.61
N THR A 182 7.38 -6.37 -13.58
CA THR A 182 7.49 -7.62 -12.83
C THR A 182 7.38 -7.35 -11.34
N GLN A 183 7.10 -8.39 -10.55
CA GLN A 183 7.02 -8.28 -9.10
C GLN A 183 7.89 -9.32 -8.40
N GLU A 184 8.43 -8.94 -7.25
CA GLU A 184 9.03 -9.82 -6.27
C GLU A 184 8.74 -9.31 -4.86
N ARG A 185 8.94 -10.12 -3.83
CA ARG A 185 8.83 -9.65 -2.45
C ARG A 185 9.97 -8.68 -2.14
N TYR A 186 9.65 -7.48 -1.64
CA TYR A 186 10.67 -6.61 -1.07
C TYR A 186 11.16 -7.14 0.28
N MET A 187 12.48 -7.34 0.42
CA MET A 187 13.12 -7.71 1.68
C MET A 187 14.39 -6.90 1.90
N LEU A 188 14.53 -6.28 3.07
CA LEU A 188 15.74 -5.52 3.40
C LEU A 188 16.98 -6.42 3.53
N TYR A 189 16.77 -7.65 3.99
CA TYR A 189 17.83 -8.66 4.13
C TYR A 189 17.39 -9.95 3.42
N PRO A 190 17.69 -10.13 2.11
CA PRO A 190 17.22 -11.26 1.33
C PRO A 190 17.61 -12.65 1.87
N SER A 191 18.72 -12.74 2.61
CA SER A 191 19.22 -13.97 3.22
C SER A 191 18.55 -14.32 4.55
N ALA A 192 17.79 -13.41 5.16
CA ALA A 192 17.14 -13.64 6.44
C ALA A 192 15.91 -14.54 6.29
N LEU A 193 15.81 -15.57 7.12
CA LEU A 193 14.70 -16.52 7.07
C LEU A 193 13.53 -16.07 7.96
N PRO A 194 12.28 -16.08 7.46
CA PRO A 194 11.13 -15.84 8.29
C PRO A 194 10.96 -16.86 9.42
N LEU A 195 10.16 -16.50 10.43
CA LEU A 195 9.71 -17.45 11.46
C LEU A 195 9.08 -18.70 10.82
N LYS A 196 9.32 -19.87 11.41
CA LYS A 196 8.89 -21.17 10.84
C LYS A 196 7.40 -21.19 10.47
N LYS A 197 6.54 -20.59 11.30
CA LYS A 197 5.08 -20.51 11.07
C LYS A 197 4.66 -19.71 9.82
N TYR A 198 5.57 -18.95 9.22
CA TYR A 198 5.30 -18.12 8.04
C TYR A 198 6.21 -18.43 6.83
N ARG A 199 6.97 -19.53 6.85
CA ARG A 199 7.89 -19.88 5.74
C ARG A 199 7.18 -20.37 4.47
N SER A 200 5.92 -20.80 4.57
CA SER A 200 5.14 -21.37 3.46
C SER A 200 3.88 -20.54 3.19
N PRO A 201 3.99 -19.34 2.60
CA PRO A 201 2.82 -18.51 2.31
C PRO A 201 1.97 -19.12 1.19
N ILE A 202 0.66 -19.09 1.36
CA ILE A 202 -0.32 -19.64 0.40
C ILE A 202 -0.13 -19.04 -1.00
N TYR A 203 0.19 -17.74 -1.08
CA TYR A 203 0.33 -17.02 -2.34
C TYR A 203 1.78 -16.84 -2.80
N ARG A 204 2.73 -17.58 -2.21
CA ARG A 204 4.15 -17.58 -2.62
C ARG A 204 4.78 -16.17 -2.66
N TYR A 205 4.34 -15.26 -1.79
CA TYR A 205 4.73 -13.85 -1.79
C TYR A 205 4.56 -13.16 -3.15
N LYS A 206 3.43 -13.43 -3.80
CA LYS A 206 2.96 -12.72 -4.98
C LYS A 206 1.58 -12.11 -4.69
N TRP A 207 1.30 -10.98 -5.32
CA TRP A 207 0.05 -10.25 -5.18
C TRP A 207 -0.50 -9.89 -6.56
N ASP A 208 -1.81 -9.80 -6.70
CA ASP A 208 -2.41 -9.06 -7.79
C ASP A 208 -2.31 -7.59 -7.39
N ILE A 209 -1.53 -6.79 -8.12
CA ILE A 209 -1.16 -5.43 -7.70
C ILE A 209 -1.95 -4.43 -8.55
N PRO A 210 -2.82 -3.60 -7.96
CA PRO A 210 -3.40 -2.48 -8.66
C PRO A 210 -2.32 -1.40 -8.83
N LEU A 211 -2.04 -1.03 -10.07
CA LEU A 211 -1.09 0.00 -10.43
C LEU A 211 -1.84 1.25 -10.91
N TRP A 212 -1.37 2.42 -10.49
CA TRP A 212 -1.93 3.71 -10.89
C TRP A 212 -0.85 4.54 -11.57
N TYR A 213 -1.10 4.88 -12.83
CA TYR A 213 -0.19 5.69 -13.62
C TYR A 213 -0.95 6.80 -14.34
N GLU A 214 -0.25 7.89 -14.64
CA GLU A 214 -0.82 9.00 -15.38
C GLU A 214 -0.45 8.91 -16.86
N LYS A 215 -1.43 9.12 -17.74
CA LYS A 215 -1.23 9.22 -19.20
C LYS A 215 -2.07 10.37 -19.73
N LYS A 216 -1.43 11.37 -20.33
CA LYS A 216 -2.10 12.57 -20.90
C LYS A 216 -2.99 13.30 -19.88
N GLY A 217 -2.51 13.52 -18.66
CA GLY A 217 -3.25 14.24 -17.62
C GLY A 217 -4.39 13.45 -16.97
N LYS A 218 -4.50 12.14 -17.25
CA LYS A 218 -5.54 11.27 -16.70
C LYS A 218 -4.92 10.11 -15.93
N LEU A 219 -5.48 9.86 -14.74
CA LEU A 219 -5.13 8.70 -13.94
C LEU A 219 -5.76 7.44 -14.54
N HIS A 220 -4.94 6.41 -14.74
CA HIS A 220 -5.35 5.09 -15.20
C HIS A 220 -5.01 4.04 -14.15
N GLN A 221 -5.88 3.04 -14.02
CA GLN A 221 -5.65 1.86 -13.19
C GLN A 221 -5.50 0.63 -14.08
N VAL A 222 -4.47 -0.17 -13.81
CA VAL A 222 -4.22 -1.48 -14.44
C VAL A 222 -3.78 -2.49 -13.39
N TRP A 223 -3.83 -3.78 -13.73
CA TRP A 223 -3.44 -4.86 -12.83
C TRP A 223 -2.13 -5.49 -13.29
N LEU A 224 -1.17 -5.62 -12.38
CA LEU A 224 -0.07 -6.57 -12.50
C LEU A 224 -0.48 -7.84 -11.77
N THR A 225 -0.76 -8.91 -12.52
CA THR A 225 -1.21 -10.17 -11.95
C THR A 225 -0.05 -10.91 -11.25
N ARG A 226 -0.39 -11.84 -10.35
CA ARG A 226 0.61 -12.60 -9.57
C ARG A 226 1.66 -13.34 -10.39
N ASP A 227 1.21 -13.95 -11.48
CA ASP A 227 1.99 -14.98 -12.16
C ASP A 227 2.58 -14.55 -13.50
N GLU A 228 2.09 -13.45 -14.08
CA GLU A 228 2.51 -12.98 -15.39
C GLU A 228 3.06 -11.55 -15.33
N PRO A 229 4.11 -11.23 -16.12
CA PRO A 229 4.54 -9.85 -16.31
C PRO A 229 3.45 -9.03 -17.01
N LEU A 230 3.39 -7.74 -16.70
CA LEU A 230 2.55 -6.78 -17.42
C LEU A 230 3.40 -6.05 -18.47
N TYR A 231 2.93 -6.00 -19.71
CA TYR A 231 3.50 -5.15 -20.75
C TYR A 231 2.59 -3.94 -20.93
N LEU A 232 3.08 -2.76 -20.54
CA LEU A 232 2.30 -1.53 -20.53
C LEU A 232 2.75 -0.60 -21.66
N GLU A 233 1.82 -0.25 -22.54
CA GLU A 233 2.08 0.69 -23.65
C GLU A 233 2.17 2.14 -23.15
N VAL A 234 3.38 2.69 -23.26
CA VAL A 234 3.71 4.03 -22.80
C VAL A 234 4.61 4.74 -23.80
N ASP A 235 4.57 6.07 -23.76
CA ASP A 235 5.58 6.87 -24.44
C ASP A 235 6.90 6.75 -23.66
N GLN A 236 7.86 6.03 -24.25
CA GLN A 236 9.17 5.81 -23.64
C GLN A 236 10.02 7.10 -23.55
N ALA A 237 9.61 8.21 -24.17
CA ALA A 237 10.30 9.49 -24.03
C ALA A 237 10.05 10.17 -22.67
N VAL A 238 8.96 9.81 -21.97
CA VAL A 238 8.59 10.39 -20.67
C VAL A 238 8.78 9.41 -19.52
N PRO A 239 9.12 9.89 -18.31
CA PRO A 239 9.12 9.03 -17.13
C PRO A 239 7.72 8.50 -16.81
N ILE A 240 7.67 7.28 -16.26
CA ILE A 240 6.43 6.66 -15.80
C ILE A 240 6.48 6.44 -14.29
N ASN A 241 5.41 6.83 -13.60
CA ASN A 241 5.16 6.46 -12.21
C ASN A 241 3.94 5.55 -12.17
N VAL A 242 4.06 4.38 -11.52
CA VAL A 242 2.99 3.37 -11.47
C VAL A 242 2.37 3.21 -10.09
N ASN A 243 2.82 4.03 -9.13
CA ASN A 243 2.23 4.21 -7.81
C ASN A 243 1.94 5.69 -7.54
N VAL A 244 1.23 6.34 -8.48
CA VAL A 244 0.86 7.76 -8.36
C VAL A 244 0.15 8.01 -7.02
N ASP A 245 0.54 9.07 -6.32
CA ASP A 245 0.09 9.44 -4.97
C ASP A 245 0.29 8.37 -3.89
N ARG A 246 1.17 7.36 -4.10
CA ARG A 246 1.40 6.28 -3.11
C ARG A 246 0.11 5.50 -2.76
N ARG A 247 -0.80 5.34 -3.72
CA ARG A 247 -2.10 4.63 -3.55
C ARG A 247 -1.94 3.15 -3.23
N GLY A 248 -0.91 2.52 -3.77
CA GLY A 248 -0.60 1.11 -3.56
C GLY A 248 0.37 0.87 -2.41
N TYR A 249 0.15 -0.23 -1.69
CA TYR A 249 1.08 -0.73 -0.66
C TYR A 249 2.20 -1.57 -1.29
N PHE A 250 3.02 -0.94 -2.15
CA PHE A 250 4.16 -1.56 -2.80
C PHE A 250 5.25 -0.51 -3.07
N ARG A 251 6.47 -0.98 -3.35
CA ARG A 251 7.59 -0.15 -3.80
C ARG A 251 7.76 -0.29 -5.29
N GLN A 252 8.23 0.74 -5.99
CA GLN A 252 8.58 0.66 -7.41
C GLN A 252 10.08 0.89 -7.61
N ASN A 253 10.68 0.16 -8.56
CA ASN A 253 12.05 0.35 -9.01
C ASN A 253 12.10 0.38 -10.53
N TYR A 254 13.10 1.05 -11.08
CA TYR A 254 13.25 1.26 -12.51
C TYR A 254 14.61 0.74 -12.99
N ASP A 255 14.69 0.41 -14.28
CA ASP A 255 15.98 0.28 -14.94
C ASP A 255 16.74 1.63 -14.95
N THR A 256 18.02 1.60 -15.32
CA THR A 256 18.87 2.79 -15.37
C THR A 256 18.27 3.90 -16.23
N ALA A 257 17.66 3.55 -17.37
CA ALA A 257 17.04 4.52 -18.27
C ALA A 257 15.80 5.18 -17.64
N GLY A 258 14.97 4.42 -16.94
CA GLY A 258 13.79 4.90 -16.23
C GLY A 258 14.16 5.86 -15.10
N TRP A 259 15.15 5.51 -14.27
CA TRP A 259 15.66 6.41 -13.24
C TRP A 259 16.19 7.72 -13.82
N GLN A 260 16.95 7.66 -14.92
CA GLN A 260 17.47 8.87 -15.58
C GLN A 260 16.34 9.77 -16.12
N LYS A 261 15.28 9.21 -16.69
CA LYS A 261 14.10 10.00 -17.11
C LYS A 261 13.43 10.71 -15.93
N ILE A 262 13.29 10.02 -14.79
CA ILE A 262 12.73 10.59 -13.56
C ILE A 262 13.60 11.73 -13.05
N ILE A 263 14.92 11.54 -13.00
CA ILE A 263 15.89 12.55 -12.56
C ILE A 263 15.80 13.81 -13.43
N VAL A 264 15.78 13.65 -14.76
CA VAL A 264 15.64 14.77 -15.70
C VAL A 264 14.33 15.50 -15.47
N GLN A 265 13.21 14.79 -15.30
CA GLN A 265 11.93 15.41 -15.00
C GLN A 265 11.95 16.17 -13.67
N PHE A 266 12.51 15.61 -12.60
CA PHE A 266 12.57 16.29 -11.30
C PHE A 266 13.44 17.55 -11.34
N LYS A 267 14.56 17.52 -12.08
CA LYS A 267 15.45 18.67 -12.27
C LYS A 267 14.78 19.78 -13.09
N ASN A 268 14.02 19.42 -14.13
CA ASN A 268 13.39 20.37 -15.05
C ASN A 268 12.08 20.93 -14.49
N ASP A 269 11.16 20.05 -14.09
CA ASP A 269 9.84 20.39 -13.58
C ASP A 269 9.29 19.25 -12.71
N HIS A 270 9.57 19.31 -11.40
CA HIS A 270 9.07 18.33 -10.44
C HIS A 270 7.60 18.60 -10.04
N GLU A 271 7.10 19.82 -10.25
CA GLU A 271 5.75 20.22 -9.81
C GLU A 271 4.64 19.56 -10.65
N VAL A 272 4.99 18.93 -11.79
CA VAL A 272 4.07 18.05 -12.54
C VAL A 272 3.55 16.88 -11.70
N TYR A 273 4.34 16.43 -10.72
CA TYR A 273 3.96 15.37 -9.80
C TYR A 273 3.48 15.96 -8.48
N SER A 274 2.48 15.34 -7.85
CA SER A 274 2.11 15.71 -6.48
C SER A 274 3.28 15.50 -5.50
N GLY A 275 3.27 16.22 -4.37
CA GLY A 275 4.26 15.99 -3.29
C GLY A 275 4.33 14.53 -2.84
N TRP A 276 3.21 13.82 -2.86
CA TRP A 276 3.12 12.38 -2.53
C TRP A 276 3.83 11.49 -3.52
N THR A 277 3.66 11.79 -4.80
CA THR A 277 4.34 11.08 -5.88
C THR A 277 5.85 11.31 -5.78
N ARG A 278 6.29 12.54 -5.49
CA ARG A 278 7.71 12.88 -5.32
C ARG A 278 8.34 12.23 -4.08
N HIS A 279 7.69 12.36 -2.92
CA HIS A 279 8.05 11.61 -1.70
C HIS A 279 8.16 10.12 -2.01
N GLY A 280 7.18 9.62 -2.76
CA GLY A 280 7.07 8.21 -3.05
C GLY A 280 8.25 7.67 -3.85
N VAL A 281 8.62 8.40 -4.90
CA VAL A 281 9.79 8.11 -5.74
C VAL A 281 11.08 8.17 -4.92
N ILE A 282 11.28 9.20 -4.09
CA ILE A 282 12.49 9.33 -3.28
C ILE A 282 12.61 8.18 -2.28
N SER A 283 11.54 7.91 -1.53
CA SER A 283 11.54 6.88 -0.50
C SER A 283 11.69 5.47 -1.13
N ASP A 284 11.23 5.27 -2.36
CA ASP A 284 11.46 4.03 -3.12
C ASP A 284 12.90 3.93 -3.66
N ALA A 285 13.50 5.04 -4.07
CA ALA A 285 14.91 5.09 -4.48
C ALA A 285 15.85 4.71 -3.32
N PHE A 286 15.60 5.23 -2.11
CA PHE A 286 16.33 4.80 -0.91
C PHE A 286 16.13 3.31 -0.62
N ALA A 287 14.90 2.81 -0.70
CA ALA A 287 14.59 1.40 -0.49
C ALA A 287 15.34 0.50 -1.51
N ALA A 288 15.35 0.89 -2.79
CA ALA A 288 16.08 0.18 -3.83
C ALA A 288 17.60 0.19 -3.60
N ALA A 289 18.16 1.32 -3.15
CA ALA A 289 19.59 1.43 -2.84
C ALA A 289 20.02 0.57 -1.65
N LEU A 290 19.16 0.40 -0.64
CA LEU A 290 19.42 -0.45 0.52
C LEU A 290 19.54 -1.95 0.17
N ILE A 291 19.02 -2.36 -0.99
CA ILE A 291 19.03 -3.76 -1.45
C ILE A 291 19.83 -3.94 -2.75
N ASP A 292 20.73 -3.01 -3.05
CA ASP A 292 21.61 -3.02 -4.23
C ASP A 292 20.86 -3.07 -5.58
N ARG A 293 19.62 -2.57 -5.63
CA ARG A 293 18.80 -2.44 -6.85
C ARG A 293 18.88 -1.07 -7.51
N LEU A 294 19.51 -0.11 -6.84
CA LEU A 294 19.83 1.23 -7.32
C LEU A 294 21.19 1.63 -6.76
N ASP A 295 22.08 2.18 -7.57
CA ASP A 295 23.36 2.68 -7.06
C ASP A 295 23.18 4.04 -6.35
N TYR A 296 24.02 4.29 -5.35
CA TYR A 296 23.95 5.53 -4.57
C TYR A 296 24.26 6.78 -5.40
N LEU A 297 25.00 6.69 -6.51
CA LEU A 297 25.27 7.87 -7.36
C LEU A 297 23.97 8.32 -8.05
N THR A 298 23.21 7.38 -8.61
CA THR A 298 21.88 7.66 -9.18
C THR A 298 20.91 8.21 -8.13
N LEU A 299 20.93 7.65 -6.91
CA LEU A 299 20.13 8.19 -5.79
C LEU A 299 20.52 9.64 -5.45
N PHE A 300 21.81 9.96 -5.30
CA PHE A 300 22.25 11.32 -5.00
C PHE A 300 21.97 12.28 -6.16
N GLU A 301 22.06 11.80 -7.40
CA GLU A 301 21.66 12.57 -8.57
C GLU A 301 20.16 12.90 -8.54
N LEU A 302 19.31 11.93 -8.17
CA LEU A 302 17.89 12.18 -7.94
C LEU A 302 17.68 13.27 -6.90
N LEU A 303 18.37 13.22 -5.76
CA LEU A 303 18.22 14.20 -4.67
C LEU A 303 18.73 15.60 -5.01
N SER A 304 19.49 15.77 -6.09
CA SER A 304 20.05 17.08 -6.49
C SER A 304 19.00 18.14 -6.85
N TYR A 305 17.73 17.75 -7.09
CA TYR A 305 16.63 18.70 -7.31
C TYR A 305 16.09 19.35 -6.02
N LEU A 306 16.35 18.76 -4.85
CA LEU A 306 15.76 19.18 -3.57
C LEU A 306 15.90 20.68 -3.24
N PRO A 307 16.97 21.40 -3.62
CA PRO A 307 17.02 22.84 -3.43
C PRO A 307 15.90 23.63 -4.14
N LYS A 308 15.20 23.04 -5.11
CA LYS A 308 14.03 23.61 -5.79
C LYS A 308 12.70 23.21 -5.17
N GLU A 309 12.69 22.25 -4.26
CA GLU A 309 11.48 21.73 -3.63
C GLU A 309 10.91 22.75 -2.64
N LYS A 310 9.59 22.95 -2.68
CA LYS A 310 8.86 23.93 -1.87
C LYS A 310 7.93 23.27 -0.84
N VAL A 311 7.60 22.00 -1.04
CA VAL A 311 6.76 21.21 -0.15
C VAL A 311 7.65 20.46 0.83
N LEU A 312 7.24 20.40 2.10
CA LEU A 312 7.94 19.59 3.08
C LEU A 312 7.78 18.10 2.72
N LEU A 313 8.82 17.52 2.16
CA LEU A 313 8.90 16.06 1.95
C LEU A 313 9.53 15.44 3.19
N TYR A 314 8.76 14.64 3.93
CA TYR A 314 9.26 13.94 5.10
C TYR A 314 10.11 12.73 4.72
N ILE A 315 11.32 13.00 4.22
CA ILE A 315 12.26 11.97 3.80
C ILE A 315 12.90 11.36 5.04
N ASN A 316 12.40 10.19 5.46
CA ASN A 316 13.05 9.43 6.52
C ASN A 316 14.21 8.63 5.90
N MET A 317 15.45 9.03 6.21
CA MET A 317 16.68 8.48 5.63
C MET A 317 17.30 7.33 6.46
N THR A 318 16.74 6.99 7.63
CA THR A 318 17.31 5.99 8.55
C THR A 318 16.64 4.65 8.50
#